data_AF-A0A0U2KVV2-F1
#
_entry.id   AF-A0A0U2KVV2-F1
#
_cell.length_a   1.000
_cell.length_b   1.000
_cell.length_c   1.000
_cell.angle_alpha   90.00
_cell.angle_beta   90.00
_cell.angle_gamma   90.00
#
_symmetry.space_group_name_H-M   'P 1'
#
loop_
_entity.id
_entity.type
_entity.pdbx_description
1 polymer ?
#
loop_
_entity_poly.entity_id
_entity_poly.type
_entity_poly.pdbx_seq_one_letter_code
_entity_poly.pdbx_strand_id
1 'polypeptide(L)'
;MGYKSRLWKRTFLMSALVSMVATAEVSANVAFSDLNESYAAAEISRLAEAGFLNGYEDGTFRPAQAVTRADLAKILVLSLKLAEDPEAASEFEDVPEDAWYRGYVGALAKSGITRGTSQAAFSPNEPVTREQIAGFFIRAFGLEDKAGKLALEVPFTDIDQVSDWAKPYVALAYHIGFIQGIANADGTLRFAPGEHTQRQALARLAFEFNFNRDSFIEAANRIAKEPSGPAGSGTGAPKTPPGSSAGGGTGSTTAPGSIAVQQLTAIDQTTVEVTFNLAVSTVSSSDFAFDNGLTVQNASLKEGSGGKVIVLTTSTQTRGTVYTLSYKGRDSGVTVTGALPVREIQAAVDAIEALPSVDQLTLSHKQAVTEAREKVEAAKSKGAVDTDFANLNLLQEAEAKITDLESSGSQPESGQWIQSAFANIGGQRIAAEIGEDNVISFTLPGSIADSDRFTGFSIQASPDVQSISVTAMGMTKSIAFDQGTVHIDVSQILGGADPQGDGVSVSTLRSLAGGTALSIPATVTLQSGGTKQLTLVFNP
;
A
#
# COMPACT_ATOMS: atom_id res chain seq x y z
N MET A 1 -58.58 29.99 -59.78
CA MET A 1 -58.14 28.67 -59.26
C MET A 1 -57.07 28.95 -58.21
N GLY A 2 -57.29 28.80 -56.90
CA GLY A 2 -57.54 27.56 -56.15
C GLY A 2 -56.32 27.36 -55.20
N TYR A 3 -56.33 27.93 -53.98
CA TYR A 3 -56.69 27.33 -52.69
C TYR A 3 -55.74 26.22 -52.14
N LYS A 4 -55.29 26.43 -50.86
CA LYS A 4 -54.95 25.45 -49.79
C LYS A 4 -53.56 24.78 -49.87
N SER A 5 -52.80 24.48 -48.80
CA SER A 5 -52.98 24.59 -47.34
C SER A 5 -51.71 24.15 -46.57
N ARG A 6 -51.41 24.85 -45.46
CA ARG A 6 -51.05 24.38 -44.09
C ARG A 6 -49.94 23.34 -43.81
N LEU A 7 -49.09 23.75 -42.83
CA LEU A 7 -48.39 22.98 -41.75
C LEU A 7 -47.34 21.95 -42.21
N TRP A 8 -46.15 21.81 -41.61
CA TRP A 8 -45.87 21.71 -40.17
C TRP A 8 -44.37 21.98 -39.88
N LYS A 9 -44.10 22.53 -38.70
CA LYS A 9 -42.76 22.70 -38.09
C LYS A 9 -42.11 21.34 -37.85
N ARG A 10 -40.78 21.24 -38.02
CA ARG A 10 -39.85 20.51 -37.13
C ARG A 10 -38.40 20.59 -37.64
N THR A 11 -37.68 21.59 -37.15
CA THR A 11 -36.22 21.63 -37.16
C THR A 11 -35.74 20.70 -36.03
N PHE A 12 -35.05 19.62 -36.37
CA PHE A 12 -34.41 18.72 -35.40
C PHE A 12 -32.97 19.22 -35.20
N LEU A 13 -32.73 19.97 -34.12
CA LEU A 13 -31.38 20.19 -33.59
C LEU A 13 -31.07 18.98 -32.69
N MET A 14 -30.18 18.08 -33.16
CA MET A 14 -29.55 17.10 -32.27
C MET A 14 -28.52 17.84 -31.42
N SER A 15 -28.92 18.23 -30.21
CA SER A 15 -27.97 18.44 -29.11
C SER A 15 -27.40 17.09 -28.71
N ALA A 16 -26.11 16.88 -28.95
CA ALA A 16 -25.36 15.79 -28.33
C ALA A 16 -25.23 16.07 -26.83
N LEU A 17 -26.11 15.48 -26.04
CA LEU A 17 -25.99 15.39 -24.59
C LEU A 17 -24.85 14.41 -24.29
N VAL A 18 -23.65 14.91 -24.00
CA VAL A 18 -22.59 14.08 -23.39
C VAL A 18 -22.99 13.90 -21.94
N SER A 19 -23.67 12.80 -21.66
CA SER A 19 -23.96 12.36 -20.30
C SER A 19 -22.68 11.83 -19.69
N MET A 20 -21.95 12.67 -18.95
CA MET A 20 -20.81 12.26 -18.14
C MET A 20 -21.36 11.55 -16.90
N VAL A 21 -21.52 10.22 -17.00
CA VAL A 21 -21.74 9.37 -15.83
C VAL A 21 -20.40 9.33 -15.10
N ALA A 22 -20.28 10.08 -14.01
CA ALA A 22 -19.22 9.87 -13.04
C ALA A 22 -19.52 8.55 -12.33
N THR A 23 -18.86 7.48 -12.76
CA THR A 23 -18.81 6.24 -11.99
C THR A 23 -17.99 6.53 -10.74
N ALA A 24 -18.66 6.60 -9.58
CA ALA A 24 -17.96 6.50 -8.32
C ALA A 24 -17.27 5.13 -8.30
N GLU A 25 -15.94 5.11 -8.30
CA GLU A 25 -15.19 3.90 -8.00
C GLU A 25 -15.45 3.57 -6.53
N VAL A 26 -16.39 2.67 -6.30
CA VAL A 26 -16.51 1.98 -5.01
C VAL A 26 -15.20 1.21 -4.87
N SER A 27 -14.27 1.72 -4.06
CA SER A 27 -13.15 0.93 -3.57
C SER A 27 -13.74 -0.15 -2.66
N ALA A 28 -14.13 -1.26 -3.29
CA ALA A 28 -14.51 -2.47 -2.59
C ALA A 28 -13.24 -2.96 -1.88
N ASN A 29 -13.32 -3.13 -0.57
CA ASN A 29 -12.28 -3.79 0.20
C ASN A 29 -12.18 -5.23 -0.34
N VAL A 30 -11.19 -5.50 -1.21
CA VAL A 30 -11.08 -6.78 -1.93
C VAL A 30 -10.56 -7.83 -0.95
N ALA A 31 -11.48 -8.50 -0.25
CA ALA A 31 -11.18 -9.64 0.60
C ALA A 31 -11.54 -10.94 -0.12
N PHE A 32 -10.55 -11.82 -0.33
CA PHE A 32 -10.78 -13.16 -0.87
C PHE A 32 -11.07 -14.16 0.25
N SER A 33 -12.06 -15.01 0.04
CA SER A 33 -12.55 -15.96 1.06
C SER A 33 -11.62 -17.15 1.34
N ASP A 34 -10.62 -17.38 0.49
CA ASP A 34 -9.79 -18.60 0.46
C ASP A 34 -8.29 -18.35 0.71
N LEU A 35 -7.93 -17.21 1.34
CA LEU A 35 -6.51 -16.90 1.63
C LEU A 35 -5.98 -17.46 2.94
N ASN A 36 -6.83 -17.99 3.83
CA ASN A 36 -6.44 -18.38 5.19
C ASN A 36 -5.28 -19.40 5.25
N GLU A 37 -5.13 -20.22 4.20
CA GLU A 37 -4.08 -21.24 4.10
C GLU A 37 -2.94 -20.87 3.14
N SER A 38 -3.01 -19.68 2.51
CA SER A 38 -1.97 -19.25 1.57
C SER A 38 -0.81 -18.59 2.32
N TYR A 39 0.41 -19.07 2.07
CA TYR A 39 1.62 -18.42 2.56
C TYR A 39 1.85 -17.03 1.93
N ALA A 40 1.12 -16.69 0.86
CA ALA A 40 1.22 -15.42 0.15
C ALA A 40 -0.01 -14.52 0.40
N ALA A 41 -0.80 -14.79 1.44
CA ALA A 41 -2.06 -14.10 1.70
C ALA A 41 -1.88 -12.57 1.77
N ALA A 42 -0.84 -12.09 2.45
CA ALA A 42 -0.57 -10.66 2.60
C ALA A 42 -0.20 -10.01 1.26
N GLU A 43 0.64 -10.67 0.47
CA GLU A 43 1.06 -10.22 -0.85
C GLU A 43 -0.12 -10.17 -1.83
N ILE A 44 -0.98 -11.20 -1.80
CA ILE A 44 -2.17 -11.29 -2.63
C ILE A 44 -3.15 -10.15 -2.30
N SER A 45 -3.42 -9.90 -1.01
CA SER A 45 -4.30 -8.80 -0.59
C SER A 45 -3.74 -7.44 -1.03
N ARG A 46 -2.45 -7.18 -0.82
CA ARG A 46 -1.83 -5.89 -1.20
C ARG A 46 -1.87 -5.67 -2.72
N LEU A 47 -1.61 -6.70 -3.51
CA LEU A 47 -1.70 -6.61 -4.97
C LEU A 47 -3.14 -6.35 -5.43
N ALA A 48 -4.14 -6.92 -4.77
CA ALA A 48 -5.54 -6.70 -5.08
C ALA A 48 -5.99 -5.27 -4.72
N GLU A 49 -5.63 -4.79 -3.53
CA GLU A 49 -5.86 -3.41 -3.08
C GLU A 49 -5.23 -2.38 -4.02
N ALA A 50 -4.03 -2.67 -4.54
CA ALA A 50 -3.33 -1.82 -5.50
C ALA A 50 -3.84 -1.95 -6.95
N GLY A 51 -4.81 -2.84 -7.22
CA GLY A 51 -5.38 -3.07 -8.54
C GLY A 51 -4.48 -3.86 -9.51
N PHE A 52 -3.42 -4.52 -9.01
CA PHE A 52 -2.47 -5.28 -9.83
C PHE A 52 -2.88 -6.74 -10.05
N LEU A 53 -3.80 -7.27 -9.25
CA LEU A 53 -4.42 -8.57 -9.48
C LEU A 53 -5.91 -8.55 -9.13
N ASN A 54 -6.64 -9.49 -9.69
CA ASN A 54 -8.05 -9.73 -9.36
C ASN A 54 -8.28 -11.21 -9.08
N GLY A 55 -9.25 -11.50 -8.21
CA GLY A 55 -9.77 -12.86 -8.01
C GLY A 55 -10.84 -13.23 -9.02
N TYR A 56 -11.53 -14.32 -8.73
CA TYR A 56 -12.68 -14.82 -9.47
C TYR A 56 -13.96 -14.11 -9.01
N GLU A 57 -14.99 -14.13 -9.88
CA GLU A 57 -16.30 -13.52 -9.60
C GLU A 57 -16.99 -14.13 -8.35
N ASP A 58 -16.60 -15.34 -7.96
CA ASP A 58 -17.09 -16.03 -6.76
C ASP A 58 -16.43 -15.52 -5.45
N GLY A 59 -15.54 -14.53 -5.52
CA GLY A 59 -14.85 -13.98 -4.36
C GLY A 59 -13.66 -14.82 -3.87
N THR A 60 -13.13 -15.72 -4.70
CA THR A 60 -11.95 -16.54 -4.42
C THR A 60 -10.72 -16.06 -5.20
N PHE A 61 -9.51 -16.34 -4.70
CA PHE A 61 -8.26 -16.13 -5.43
C PHE A 61 -7.67 -17.43 -6.03
N ARG A 62 -7.96 -18.57 -5.38
CA ARG A 62 -7.50 -19.93 -5.70
C ARG A 62 -5.98 -20.07 -5.63
N PRO A 63 -5.35 -19.83 -4.47
CA PRO A 63 -3.90 -19.68 -4.33
C PRO A 63 -3.09 -20.88 -4.83
N ALA A 64 -3.57 -22.11 -4.58
CA ALA A 64 -2.87 -23.33 -4.99
C ALA A 64 -3.13 -23.75 -6.45
N GLN A 65 -4.00 -23.05 -7.19
CA GLN A 65 -4.31 -23.40 -8.57
C GLN A 65 -3.10 -23.15 -9.48
N ALA A 66 -2.88 -24.02 -10.46
CA ALA A 66 -1.89 -23.81 -11.50
C ALA A 66 -2.20 -22.52 -12.30
N VAL A 67 -1.15 -21.82 -12.69
CA VAL A 67 -1.24 -20.56 -13.44
C VAL A 67 -1.11 -20.82 -14.92
N THR A 68 -2.03 -20.29 -15.71
CA THR A 68 -1.94 -20.33 -17.17
C THR A 68 -1.10 -19.18 -17.72
N ARG A 69 -0.62 -19.30 -18.96
CA ARG A 69 0.09 -18.19 -19.63
C ARG A 69 -0.80 -16.95 -19.81
N ALA A 70 -2.11 -17.13 -19.99
CA ALA A 70 -3.08 -16.03 -20.01
C ALA A 70 -3.19 -15.31 -18.65
N ASP A 71 -3.18 -16.05 -17.53
CA ASP A 71 -3.18 -15.46 -16.19
C ASP A 71 -1.92 -14.61 -15.96
N LEU A 72 -0.74 -15.14 -16.33
CA LEU A 72 0.51 -14.38 -16.25
C LEU A 72 0.46 -13.12 -17.11
N ALA A 73 -0.11 -13.20 -18.32
CA ALA A 73 -0.25 -12.05 -19.20
C ALA A 73 -1.07 -10.93 -18.56
N LYS A 74 -2.24 -11.29 -18.00
CA LYS A 74 -3.10 -10.34 -17.28
C LYS A 74 -2.36 -9.68 -16.12
N ILE A 75 -1.69 -10.46 -15.27
CA ILE A 75 -0.96 -9.94 -14.10
C ILE A 75 0.11 -8.93 -14.53
N LEU A 76 0.90 -9.24 -15.56
CA LEU A 76 1.96 -8.34 -16.02
C LEU A 76 1.41 -7.06 -16.67
N VAL A 77 0.32 -7.16 -17.45
CA VAL A 77 -0.31 -5.97 -18.04
C VAL A 77 -0.86 -5.04 -16.97
N LEU A 78 -1.54 -5.58 -15.95
CA LEU A 78 -2.04 -4.79 -14.83
C LEU A 78 -0.89 -4.18 -14.01
N SER A 79 0.15 -4.97 -13.70
CA SER A 79 1.34 -4.52 -12.97
C SER A 79 2.07 -3.39 -13.67
N LEU A 80 2.19 -3.47 -15.00
CA LEU A 80 2.84 -2.46 -15.83
C LEU A 80 1.91 -1.31 -16.23
N LYS A 81 0.62 -1.39 -15.88
CA LYS A 81 -0.43 -0.44 -16.31
C LYS A 81 -0.43 -0.24 -17.83
N LEU A 82 -0.22 -1.31 -18.60
CA LEU A 82 -0.29 -1.25 -20.05
C LEU A 82 -1.75 -1.18 -20.50
N ALA A 83 -2.00 -0.40 -21.56
CA ALA A 83 -3.29 -0.45 -22.23
C ALA A 83 -3.44 -1.80 -22.96
N GLU A 84 -4.59 -2.44 -22.80
CA GLU A 84 -4.94 -3.63 -23.57
C GLU A 84 -4.90 -3.35 -25.07
N ASP A 85 -4.39 -4.31 -25.86
CA ASP A 85 -4.26 -4.18 -27.31
C ASP A 85 -4.69 -5.48 -28.00
N PRO A 86 -6.00 -5.70 -28.23
CA PRO A 86 -6.50 -6.94 -28.81
C PRO A 86 -6.08 -7.15 -30.27
N GLU A 87 -5.73 -6.08 -30.99
CA GLU A 87 -5.30 -6.16 -32.38
C GLU A 87 -3.88 -6.72 -32.49
N ALA A 88 -2.98 -6.32 -31.58
CA ALA A 88 -1.63 -6.85 -31.53
C ALA A 88 -1.58 -8.38 -31.24
N ALA A 89 -2.65 -8.96 -30.67
CA ALA A 89 -2.73 -10.41 -30.45
C ALA A 89 -2.99 -11.22 -31.73
N SER A 90 -3.29 -10.56 -32.86
CA SER A 90 -3.58 -11.22 -34.14
C SER A 90 -2.41 -12.04 -34.71
N GLU A 91 -1.20 -11.87 -34.20
CA GLU A 91 -0.05 -12.71 -34.55
C GLU A 91 -0.15 -14.14 -34.03
N PHE A 92 -1.03 -14.40 -33.04
CA PHE A 92 -1.22 -15.73 -32.45
C PHE A 92 -2.55 -16.34 -32.90
N GLU A 93 -2.48 -17.44 -33.65
CA GLU A 93 -3.64 -18.16 -34.19
C GLU A 93 -4.49 -18.83 -33.10
N ASP A 94 -3.88 -19.15 -31.94
CA ASP A 94 -4.54 -19.79 -30.80
C ASP A 94 -5.11 -18.79 -29.77
N VAL A 95 -5.24 -17.51 -30.16
CA VAL A 95 -5.91 -16.46 -29.38
C VAL A 95 -7.17 -16.04 -30.14
N PRO A 96 -8.36 -16.54 -29.76
CA PRO A 96 -9.64 -16.15 -30.36
C PRO A 96 -9.95 -14.65 -30.22
N GLU A 97 -10.79 -14.11 -31.10
CA GLU A 97 -11.19 -12.69 -31.08
C GLU A 97 -11.98 -12.31 -29.82
N ASP A 98 -12.75 -13.24 -29.27
CA ASP A 98 -13.63 -13.07 -28.10
C ASP A 98 -12.99 -13.53 -26.79
N ALA A 99 -11.72 -13.94 -26.80
CA ALA A 99 -11.04 -14.41 -25.61
C ALA A 99 -10.80 -13.26 -24.60
N TRP A 100 -11.15 -13.47 -23.34
CA TRP A 100 -10.97 -12.49 -22.25
C TRP A 100 -9.52 -12.01 -22.09
N TYR A 101 -8.55 -12.83 -22.51
CA TYR A 101 -7.13 -12.52 -22.41
C TYR A 101 -6.54 -11.85 -23.66
N ARG A 102 -7.32 -11.68 -24.73
CA ARG A 102 -6.82 -11.19 -26.02
C ARG A 102 -6.11 -9.84 -25.88
N GLY A 103 -6.75 -8.89 -25.19
CA GLY A 103 -6.19 -7.57 -24.93
C GLY A 103 -4.87 -7.62 -24.16
N TYR A 104 -4.77 -8.50 -23.16
CA TYR A 104 -3.55 -8.67 -22.36
C TYR A 104 -2.41 -9.30 -23.18
N VAL A 105 -2.70 -10.33 -23.97
CA VAL A 105 -1.71 -11.00 -24.79
C VAL A 105 -1.11 -10.04 -25.82
N GLY A 106 -1.95 -9.28 -26.52
CA GLY A 106 -1.46 -8.34 -27.53
C GLY A 106 -0.71 -7.16 -26.92
N ALA A 107 -1.11 -6.66 -25.74
CA ALA A 107 -0.34 -5.65 -25.02
C ALA A 107 1.10 -6.12 -24.70
N LEU A 108 1.25 -7.35 -24.19
CA LEU A 108 2.58 -7.91 -23.93
C LEU A 108 3.39 -8.14 -25.20
N ALA A 109 2.75 -8.55 -26.29
CA ALA A 109 3.42 -8.81 -27.56
C ALA A 109 3.96 -7.50 -28.16
N LYS A 110 3.13 -6.46 -28.19
CA LYS A 110 3.51 -5.10 -28.61
C LYS A 110 4.63 -4.50 -27.77
N SER A 111 4.66 -4.77 -26.46
CA SER A 111 5.74 -4.34 -25.56
C SER A 111 7.00 -5.23 -25.62
N GLY A 112 7.01 -6.28 -26.45
CA GLY A 112 8.15 -7.20 -26.59
C GLY A 112 8.37 -8.13 -25.40
N ILE A 113 7.40 -8.22 -24.46
CA ILE A 113 7.50 -9.06 -23.26
C ILE A 113 7.25 -10.54 -23.58
N THR A 114 6.36 -10.81 -24.55
CA THR A 114 6.11 -12.16 -25.07
C THR A 114 6.43 -12.25 -26.56
N ARG A 115 6.81 -13.46 -27.00
CA ARG A 115 7.00 -13.85 -28.40
C ARG A 115 6.22 -15.12 -28.76
N GLY A 116 5.27 -15.51 -27.90
CA GLY A 116 4.58 -16.79 -27.98
C GLY A 116 5.44 -17.98 -27.55
N THR A 117 4.85 -19.18 -27.63
CA THR A 117 5.56 -20.48 -27.57
C THR A 117 6.07 -20.89 -28.95
N SER A 118 5.51 -20.30 -30.01
CA SER A 118 6.00 -20.33 -31.38
C SER A 118 5.68 -19.00 -32.06
N GLN A 119 6.11 -18.83 -33.31
CA GLN A 119 5.81 -17.63 -34.10
C GLN A 119 4.29 -17.39 -34.26
N ALA A 120 3.46 -18.43 -34.22
CA ALA A 120 2.02 -18.34 -34.47
C ALA A 120 1.16 -18.76 -33.27
N ALA A 121 1.76 -19.11 -32.12
CA ALA A 121 1.01 -19.61 -30.97
C ALA A 121 1.48 -18.94 -29.66
N PHE A 122 0.53 -18.48 -28.85
CA PHE A 122 0.77 -17.99 -27.50
C PHE A 122 0.61 -19.09 -26.45
N SER A 123 -0.20 -20.11 -26.70
CA SER A 123 -0.60 -21.19 -25.79
C SER A 123 -1.25 -20.69 -24.49
N PRO A 124 -2.36 -19.92 -24.57
CA PRO A 124 -2.91 -19.16 -23.43
C PRO A 124 -3.34 -20.03 -22.25
N ASN A 125 -3.89 -21.22 -22.52
CA ASN A 125 -4.44 -22.10 -21.49
C ASN A 125 -3.40 -23.08 -20.91
N GLU A 126 -2.19 -23.13 -21.48
CA GLU A 126 -1.13 -23.99 -20.98
C GLU A 126 -0.57 -23.46 -19.65
N PRO A 127 -0.29 -24.33 -18.68
CA PRO A 127 0.39 -23.93 -17.45
C PRO A 127 1.77 -23.34 -17.74
N VAL A 128 2.07 -22.17 -17.15
CA VAL A 128 3.35 -21.52 -17.36
C VAL A 128 4.47 -22.23 -16.59
N THR A 129 5.62 -22.42 -17.24
CA THR A 129 6.81 -23.04 -16.63
C THR A 129 7.69 -22.02 -15.92
N ARG A 130 8.51 -22.46 -14.97
CA ARG A 130 9.43 -21.58 -14.22
C ARG A 130 10.43 -20.84 -15.11
N GLU A 131 10.93 -21.48 -16.17
CA GLU A 131 11.82 -20.80 -17.13
C GLU A 131 11.10 -19.74 -17.97
N GLN A 132 9.82 -19.94 -18.28
CA GLN A 132 8.98 -18.94 -18.95
C GLN A 132 8.73 -17.75 -18.03
N ILE A 133 8.43 -17.98 -16.74
CA ILE A 133 8.27 -16.92 -15.75
C ILE A 133 9.52 -16.02 -15.71
N ALA A 134 10.72 -16.62 -15.64
CA ALA A 134 11.97 -15.87 -15.66
C ALA A 134 12.08 -14.99 -16.92
N GLY A 135 11.80 -15.54 -18.10
CA GLY A 135 11.81 -14.79 -19.36
C GLY A 135 10.82 -13.62 -19.37
N PHE A 136 9.57 -13.86 -18.96
CA PHE A 136 8.54 -12.82 -18.91
C PHE A 136 8.91 -11.67 -17.98
N PHE A 137 9.31 -11.96 -16.74
CA PHE A 137 9.65 -10.92 -15.77
C PHE A 137 10.92 -10.15 -16.13
N ILE A 138 11.97 -10.82 -16.62
CA ILE A 138 13.20 -10.11 -17.03
C ILE A 138 12.93 -9.16 -18.21
N ARG A 139 12.08 -9.54 -19.16
CA ARG A 139 11.63 -8.61 -20.22
C ARG A 139 10.75 -7.50 -19.65
N ALA A 140 9.83 -7.80 -18.73
CA ALA A 140 8.96 -6.82 -18.09
C ALA A 140 9.74 -5.79 -17.24
N PHE A 141 10.89 -6.17 -16.67
CA PHE A 141 11.83 -5.26 -16.01
C PHE A 141 12.62 -4.38 -17.00
N GLY A 142 12.62 -4.71 -18.30
CA GLY A 142 13.45 -4.05 -19.31
C GLY A 142 14.92 -4.50 -19.25
N LEU A 143 15.19 -5.70 -18.75
CA LEU A 143 16.56 -6.20 -18.50
C LEU A 143 17.02 -7.26 -19.51
N GLU A 144 16.27 -7.49 -20.59
CA GLU A 144 16.59 -8.48 -21.63
C GLU A 144 18.00 -8.29 -22.23
N ASP A 145 18.34 -7.05 -22.61
CA ASP A 145 19.65 -6.73 -23.16
C ASP A 145 20.79 -7.03 -22.20
N LYS A 146 20.58 -6.85 -20.90
CA LYS A 146 21.57 -7.17 -19.87
C LYS A 146 21.70 -8.68 -19.71
N ALA A 147 20.57 -9.40 -19.65
CA ALA A 147 20.57 -10.85 -19.57
C ALA A 147 21.34 -11.49 -20.73
N GLY A 148 21.16 -10.99 -21.96
CA GLY A 148 21.86 -11.52 -23.13
C GLY A 148 23.37 -11.18 -23.21
N LYS A 149 23.83 -10.15 -22.49
CA LYS A 149 25.24 -9.71 -22.51
C LYS A 149 26.06 -10.25 -21.35
N LEU A 150 25.42 -10.58 -20.23
CA LEU A 150 26.10 -11.04 -19.02
C LEU A 150 26.27 -12.56 -19.06
N ALA A 151 27.53 -13.02 -19.03
CA ALA A 151 27.85 -14.44 -18.85
C ALA A 151 27.86 -14.77 -17.36
N LEU A 152 26.68 -15.09 -16.81
CA LEU A 152 26.50 -15.37 -15.39
C LEU A 152 26.40 -16.87 -15.14
N GLU A 153 27.24 -17.39 -14.25
CA GLU A 153 27.14 -18.77 -13.77
C GLU A 153 26.09 -18.88 -12.66
N VAL A 154 25.39 -20.01 -12.60
CA VAL A 154 24.42 -20.32 -11.55
C VAL A 154 24.71 -21.66 -10.91
N PRO A 155 24.42 -21.84 -9.61
CA PRO A 155 24.71 -23.08 -8.90
C PRO A 155 23.65 -24.17 -9.11
N PHE A 156 22.83 -24.09 -10.16
CA PHE A 156 21.72 -25.01 -10.39
C PHE A 156 22.20 -26.32 -11.02
N THR A 157 21.94 -27.45 -10.36
CA THR A 157 22.35 -28.79 -10.80
C THR A 157 21.60 -29.28 -12.04
N ASP A 158 20.46 -28.68 -12.33
CA ASP A 158 19.63 -28.94 -13.50
C ASP A 158 19.66 -27.79 -14.51
N ILE A 159 20.71 -26.95 -14.50
CA ILE A 159 20.86 -25.86 -15.47
C ILE A 159 20.88 -26.35 -16.93
N ASP A 160 21.34 -27.58 -17.15
CA ASP A 160 21.33 -28.22 -18.47
C ASP A 160 19.93 -28.60 -18.95
N GLN A 161 18.94 -28.66 -18.05
CA GLN A 161 17.53 -28.85 -18.41
C GLN A 161 16.82 -27.54 -18.75
N VAL A 162 17.42 -26.39 -18.44
CA VAL A 162 16.89 -25.08 -18.83
C VAL A 162 17.08 -24.92 -20.32
N SER A 163 16.03 -24.53 -21.03
CA SER A 163 16.12 -24.25 -22.46
C SER A 163 17.20 -23.20 -22.76
N ASP A 164 17.97 -23.35 -23.84
CA ASP A 164 19.09 -22.44 -24.15
C ASP A 164 18.68 -20.97 -24.22
N TRP A 165 17.49 -20.69 -24.75
CA TRP A 165 16.94 -19.34 -24.81
C TRP A 165 16.65 -18.76 -23.42
N ALA A 166 16.38 -19.60 -22.42
CA ALA A 166 15.96 -19.20 -21.08
C ALA A 166 17.13 -19.00 -20.11
N LYS A 167 18.24 -19.71 -20.32
CA LYS A 167 19.46 -19.65 -19.49
C LYS A 167 19.90 -18.23 -19.09
N PRO A 168 20.04 -17.25 -20.02
CA PRO A 168 20.45 -15.89 -19.64
C PRO A 168 19.45 -15.20 -18.70
N TYR A 169 18.14 -15.42 -18.88
CA TYR A 169 17.11 -14.83 -18.03
C TYR A 169 17.10 -15.48 -16.64
N VAL A 170 17.21 -16.80 -16.59
CA VAL A 170 17.31 -17.56 -15.33
C VAL A 170 18.51 -17.11 -14.52
N ALA A 171 19.67 -16.97 -15.18
CA ALA A 171 20.89 -16.54 -14.52
C ALA A 171 20.77 -15.12 -13.96
N LEU A 172 20.30 -14.16 -14.76
CA LEU A 172 20.12 -12.79 -14.26
C LEU A 172 19.08 -12.72 -13.13
N ALA A 173 17.95 -13.41 -13.25
CA ALA A 173 16.92 -13.44 -12.22
C ALA A 173 17.43 -14.00 -10.88
N TYR A 174 18.34 -14.97 -10.91
CA TYR A 174 19.01 -15.48 -9.72
C TYR A 174 19.95 -14.46 -9.08
N HIS A 175 20.85 -13.86 -9.87
CA HIS A 175 21.86 -12.94 -9.34
C HIS A 175 21.29 -11.64 -8.79
N ILE A 176 20.16 -11.16 -9.33
CA ILE A 176 19.46 -10.00 -8.76
C ILE A 176 18.59 -10.36 -7.55
N GLY A 177 18.48 -11.64 -7.21
CA GLY A 177 17.68 -12.13 -6.08
C GLY A 177 16.18 -12.24 -6.35
N PHE A 178 15.73 -12.07 -7.61
CA PHE A 178 14.32 -12.11 -7.99
C PHE A 178 13.75 -13.53 -8.01
N ILE A 179 14.52 -14.52 -8.48
CA ILE A 179 14.15 -15.94 -8.42
C ILE A 179 15.23 -16.72 -7.68
N GLN A 180 14.83 -17.53 -6.70
CA GLN A 180 15.73 -18.40 -5.96
C GLN A 180 15.63 -19.86 -6.45
N GLY A 181 16.71 -20.61 -6.24
CA GLY A 181 16.75 -22.05 -6.50
C GLY A 181 15.99 -22.83 -5.42
N ILE A 182 15.57 -24.04 -5.78
CA ILE A 182 15.01 -25.03 -4.88
C ILE A 182 16.16 -25.89 -4.38
N ALA A 183 16.35 -25.96 -3.07
CA ALA A 183 17.37 -26.83 -2.50
C ALA A 183 16.94 -28.31 -2.61
N ASN A 184 17.84 -29.14 -3.11
CA ASN A 184 17.73 -30.59 -3.10
C ASN A 184 18.08 -31.12 -1.72
N ALA A 185 17.58 -32.32 -1.38
CA ALA A 185 17.90 -32.96 -0.11
C ALA A 185 19.40 -33.23 0.12
N ASP A 186 20.27 -33.05 -0.88
CA ASP A 186 21.73 -33.12 -0.72
C ASP A 186 22.39 -31.74 -0.50
N GLY A 187 21.60 -30.66 -0.43
CA GLY A 187 22.05 -29.28 -0.27
C GLY A 187 22.46 -28.59 -1.58
N THR A 188 22.42 -29.30 -2.71
CA THR A 188 22.60 -28.68 -4.03
C THR A 188 21.36 -27.86 -4.40
N LEU A 189 21.50 -26.86 -5.27
CA LEU A 189 20.35 -26.08 -5.74
C LEU A 189 19.91 -26.61 -7.09
N ARG A 190 18.60 -26.67 -7.34
CA ARG A 190 18.01 -26.89 -8.67
C ARG A 190 17.07 -25.73 -9.02
N PHE A 191 16.90 -25.43 -10.30
CA PHE A 191 15.98 -24.42 -10.78
C PHE A 191 14.58 -24.98 -11.03
N ALA A 192 14.47 -26.24 -11.46
CA ALA A 192 13.27 -26.93 -11.93
C ALA A 192 12.56 -26.21 -13.10
N PRO A 193 13.21 -26.10 -14.29
CA PRO A 193 12.73 -25.24 -15.38
C PRO A 193 11.33 -25.58 -15.90
N GLY A 194 10.99 -26.87 -15.96
CA GLY A 194 9.71 -27.36 -16.46
C GLY A 194 8.60 -27.45 -15.41
N GLU A 195 8.89 -27.22 -14.13
CA GLU A 195 7.83 -27.25 -13.11
C GLU A 195 6.86 -26.08 -13.31
N HIS A 196 5.58 -26.35 -13.11
CA HIS A 196 4.51 -25.37 -13.20
C HIS A 196 4.32 -24.63 -11.87
N THR A 197 3.94 -23.36 -11.94
CA THR A 197 3.75 -22.52 -10.75
C THR A 197 2.30 -22.49 -10.26
N GLN A 198 2.12 -22.19 -8.98
CA GLN A 198 0.81 -21.91 -8.37
C GLN A 198 0.52 -20.40 -8.37
N ARG A 199 -0.76 -20.01 -8.34
CA ARG A 199 -1.18 -18.59 -8.32
C ARG A 199 -0.54 -17.80 -7.17
N GLN A 200 -0.41 -18.41 -6.00
CA GLN A 200 0.24 -17.78 -4.85
C GLN A 200 1.76 -17.56 -5.03
N ALA A 201 2.45 -18.47 -5.71
CA ALA A 201 3.86 -18.28 -6.02
C ALA A 201 4.07 -17.17 -7.06
N LEU A 202 3.20 -17.10 -8.08
CA LEU A 202 3.22 -15.99 -9.02
C LEU A 202 2.84 -14.66 -8.34
N ALA A 203 1.89 -14.65 -7.42
CA ALA A 203 1.52 -13.45 -6.67
C ALA A 203 2.72 -12.89 -5.88
N ARG A 204 3.55 -13.74 -5.26
CA ARG A 204 4.79 -13.26 -4.63
C ARG A 204 5.76 -12.62 -5.62
N LEU A 205 5.98 -13.23 -6.79
CA LEU A 205 6.83 -12.63 -7.82
C LEU A 205 6.26 -11.32 -8.37
N ALA A 206 4.94 -11.23 -8.54
CA ALA A 206 4.26 -10.00 -8.92
C ALA A 206 4.37 -8.93 -7.83
N PHE A 207 4.30 -9.31 -6.56
CA PHE A 207 4.51 -8.39 -5.44
C PHE A 207 5.92 -7.81 -5.47
N GLU A 208 6.94 -8.67 -5.57
CA GLU A 208 8.34 -8.26 -5.69
C GLU A 208 8.53 -7.34 -6.92
N PHE A 209 7.92 -7.69 -8.05
CA PHE A 209 7.98 -6.90 -9.27
C PHE A 209 7.33 -5.51 -9.14
N ASN A 210 6.21 -5.39 -8.42
CA ASN A 210 5.49 -4.12 -8.29
C ASN A 210 6.05 -3.23 -7.18
N PHE A 211 6.45 -3.81 -6.05
CA PHE A 211 6.81 -3.04 -4.86
C PHE A 211 8.32 -2.95 -4.61
N ASN A 212 9.14 -3.82 -5.23
CA ASN A 212 10.59 -3.84 -5.06
C ASN A 212 11.34 -3.71 -6.41
N ARG A 213 10.65 -3.17 -7.44
CA ARG A 213 11.14 -3.10 -8.83
C ARG A 213 12.52 -2.48 -8.95
N ASP A 214 12.71 -1.33 -8.32
CA ASP A 214 13.92 -0.51 -8.48
C ASP A 214 15.14 -1.22 -7.87
N SER A 215 14.98 -1.91 -6.74
CA SER A 215 16.02 -2.72 -6.11
C SER A 215 16.59 -3.78 -7.06
N PHE A 216 15.75 -4.46 -7.85
CA PHE A 216 16.17 -5.45 -8.83
C PHE A 216 16.87 -4.81 -10.04
N ILE A 217 16.37 -3.67 -10.52
CA ILE A 217 17.00 -2.92 -11.61
C ILE A 217 18.38 -2.40 -11.18
N GLU A 218 18.50 -1.89 -9.96
CA GLU A 218 19.77 -1.46 -9.38
C GLU A 218 20.75 -2.62 -9.21
N ALA A 219 20.30 -3.78 -8.73
CA ALA A 219 21.13 -4.98 -8.64
C ALA A 219 21.67 -5.37 -10.03
N ALA A 220 20.82 -5.38 -11.06
CA ALA A 220 21.24 -5.64 -12.44
C ALA A 220 22.24 -4.59 -12.97
N ASN A 221 22.08 -3.33 -12.58
CA ASN A 221 23.00 -2.25 -12.93
C ASN A 221 24.36 -2.37 -12.23
N ARG A 222 24.38 -2.85 -10.98
CA ARG A 222 25.64 -3.13 -10.25
C ARG A 222 26.41 -4.26 -10.92
N ILE A 223 25.74 -5.40 -11.18
CA ILE A 223 26.34 -6.56 -11.86
C ILE A 223 26.93 -6.16 -13.22
N ALA A 224 26.24 -5.31 -13.98
CA ALA A 224 26.72 -4.86 -15.29
C ALA A 224 27.92 -3.89 -15.25
N LYS A 225 28.20 -3.25 -14.11
CA LYS A 225 29.31 -2.30 -13.93
C LYS A 225 30.57 -2.98 -13.38
N GLU A 226 30.45 -4.16 -12.80
CA GLU A 226 31.62 -4.92 -12.37
C GLU A 226 32.37 -5.45 -13.60
N PRO A 227 33.70 -5.20 -13.71
CA PRO A 227 34.46 -5.70 -14.85
C PRO A 227 34.44 -7.23 -14.81
N SER A 228 33.97 -7.83 -15.89
CA SER A 228 34.08 -9.27 -16.14
C SER A 228 35.54 -9.67 -16.28
N GLY A 229 36.23 -9.84 -15.15
CA GLY A 229 37.52 -10.51 -15.06
C GLY A 229 37.32 -12.03 -15.00
N PRO A 230 38.22 -12.83 -15.58
CA PRO A 230 38.05 -14.27 -15.65
C PRO A 230 38.23 -14.89 -14.26
N ALA A 231 37.57 -16.04 -14.06
CA ALA A 231 37.72 -16.93 -12.92
C ALA A 231 39.17 -16.98 -12.39
N GLY A 232 39.36 -16.52 -11.14
CA GLY A 232 40.63 -16.51 -10.44
C GLY A 232 40.58 -17.38 -9.20
N SER A 233 41.04 -18.63 -9.33
CA SER A 233 41.63 -19.40 -8.23
C SER A 233 42.76 -18.58 -7.61
N GLY A 234 42.74 -18.39 -6.28
CA GLY A 234 43.74 -17.56 -5.61
C GLY A 234 43.59 -17.50 -4.10
N THR A 235 44.14 -18.52 -3.43
CA THR A 235 44.61 -18.52 -2.05
C THR A 235 45.21 -17.18 -1.60
N GLY A 236 44.73 -16.60 -0.49
CA GLY A 236 45.32 -15.41 0.10
C GLY A 236 44.71 -15.05 1.45
N ALA A 237 45.27 -15.64 2.52
CA ALA A 237 44.93 -15.33 3.91
C ALA A 237 45.22 -13.87 4.28
N PRO A 238 44.36 -13.19 5.06
CA PRO A 238 44.73 -11.99 5.78
C PRO A 238 45.44 -12.33 7.09
N LYS A 239 46.64 -11.76 7.27
CA LYS A 239 47.44 -11.80 8.51
C LYS A 239 46.70 -11.14 9.68
N THR A 240 46.77 -11.78 10.84
CA THR A 240 46.36 -11.26 12.15
C THR A 240 47.38 -10.27 12.74
N PRO A 241 46.96 -9.30 13.58
CA PRO A 241 47.83 -8.61 14.54
C PRO A 241 47.96 -9.40 15.86
N PRO A 242 49.06 -9.25 16.62
CA PRO A 242 49.40 -10.16 17.72
C PRO A 242 48.89 -9.70 19.10
N GLY A 243 48.42 -10.69 19.88
CA GLY A 243 48.67 -10.82 21.32
C GLY A 243 47.70 -10.13 22.30
N SER A 244 46.93 -10.93 23.05
CA SER A 244 47.11 -11.03 24.52
C SER A 244 46.21 -12.12 25.15
N SER A 245 46.88 -13.10 25.75
CA SER A 245 46.60 -13.77 27.03
C SER A 245 45.22 -14.41 27.31
N ALA A 246 45.19 -15.74 27.10
CA ALA A 246 44.89 -16.78 28.10
C ALA A 246 43.73 -16.58 29.09
N GLY A 247 42.67 -17.39 28.88
CA GLY A 247 41.79 -17.91 29.92
C GLY A 247 41.33 -19.30 29.49
N GLY A 248 41.84 -20.34 30.13
CA GLY A 248 41.56 -21.74 29.78
C GLY A 248 40.11 -22.14 30.07
N GLY A 249 39.50 -22.87 29.14
CA GLY A 249 38.17 -23.45 29.29
C GLY A 249 37.96 -24.56 28.26
N THR A 250 38.31 -25.79 28.65
CA THR A 250 37.88 -27.10 28.10
C THR A 250 37.41 -27.12 26.64
N GLY A 251 38.34 -27.42 25.73
CA GLY A 251 38.01 -27.90 24.40
C GLY A 251 37.23 -29.22 24.50
N SER A 252 35.94 -29.17 24.16
CA SER A 252 35.18 -30.37 23.80
C SER A 252 35.55 -30.72 22.36
N THR A 253 36.54 -31.60 22.20
CA THR A 253 36.84 -32.22 20.92
C THR A 253 35.62 -33.02 20.48
N THR A 254 34.84 -32.46 19.57
CA THR A 254 33.73 -33.15 18.90
C THR A 254 34.33 -34.36 18.18
N ALA A 255 33.97 -35.57 18.62
CA ALA A 255 34.47 -36.80 18.02
C ALA A 255 34.18 -36.80 16.50
N PRO A 256 35.09 -37.32 15.65
CA PRO A 256 34.84 -37.44 14.21
C PRO A 256 33.49 -38.12 13.97
N GLY A 257 32.55 -37.42 13.33
CA GLY A 257 31.19 -37.92 13.05
C GLY A 257 30.07 -37.50 14.01
N SER A 258 30.28 -36.55 14.93
CA SER A 258 29.22 -36.02 15.79
C SER A 258 28.56 -34.75 15.25
N ILE A 259 27.23 -34.63 15.45
CA ILE A 259 26.41 -33.48 15.01
C ILE A 259 26.84 -32.24 15.79
N ALA A 260 27.15 -31.16 15.07
CA ALA A 260 27.57 -29.87 15.58
C ALA A 260 26.98 -28.73 14.74
N VAL A 261 26.70 -27.60 15.40
CA VAL A 261 26.30 -26.38 14.72
C VAL A 261 27.52 -25.80 14.00
N GLN A 262 27.35 -25.45 12.73
CA GLN A 262 28.39 -24.82 11.89
C GLN A 262 28.19 -23.32 11.76
N GLN A 263 26.95 -22.90 11.54
CA GLN A 263 26.65 -21.52 11.19
C GLN A 263 25.26 -21.13 11.69
N LEU A 264 25.13 -19.86 12.03
CA LEU A 264 23.86 -19.20 12.26
C LEU A 264 23.69 -18.05 11.26
N THR A 265 22.49 -17.88 10.74
CA THR A 265 22.12 -16.77 9.87
C THR A 265 20.82 -16.16 10.37
N ALA A 266 20.83 -14.89 10.77
CA ALA A 266 19.59 -14.18 11.04
C ALA A 266 18.93 -13.83 9.69
N ILE A 267 17.72 -14.33 9.48
CA ILE A 267 16.95 -14.11 8.25
C ILE A 267 16.11 -12.84 8.39
N ASP A 268 15.45 -12.72 9.53
CA ASP A 268 14.71 -11.54 9.96
C ASP A 268 14.82 -11.46 11.50
N GLN A 269 14.08 -10.53 12.11
CA GLN A 269 14.17 -10.29 13.56
C GLN A 269 13.61 -11.42 14.43
N THR A 270 12.86 -12.34 13.86
CA THR A 270 12.24 -13.48 14.56
C THR A 270 12.68 -14.82 13.98
N THR A 271 13.54 -14.82 12.97
CA THR A 271 13.94 -16.03 12.26
C THR A 271 15.46 -16.17 12.23
N VAL A 272 15.95 -17.29 12.75
CA VAL A 272 17.37 -17.68 12.67
C VAL A 272 17.46 -19.04 11.99
N GLU A 273 18.28 -19.13 10.95
CA GLU A 273 18.66 -20.42 10.37
C GLU A 273 19.90 -20.98 11.05
N VAL A 274 19.80 -22.21 11.53
CA VAL A 274 20.88 -22.98 12.15
C VAL A 274 21.34 -24.04 11.18
N THR A 275 22.59 -23.95 10.74
CA THR A 275 23.21 -24.95 9.85
C THR A 275 24.06 -25.91 10.67
N PHE A 276 23.85 -27.21 10.48
CA PHE A 276 24.61 -28.28 11.11
C PHE A 276 25.60 -28.92 10.12
N ASN A 277 26.70 -29.46 10.65
CA ASN A 277 27.68 -30.22 9.86
C ASN A 277 27.10 -31.55 9.29
N LEU A 278 26.11 -32.12 9.97
CA LEU A 278 25.48 -33.41 9.67
C LEU A 278 23.95 -33.26 9.77
N ALA A 279 23.23 -34.13 9.07
CA ALA A 279 21.76 -34.10 9.06
C ALA A 279 21.18 -34.38 10.46
N VAL A 280 20.14 -33.66 10.82
CA VAL A 280 19.37 -33.80 12.05
C VAL A 280 18.01 -34.38 11.69
N SER A 281 17.72 -35.58 12.18
CA SER A 281 16.51 -36.34 11.81
C SER A 281 15.25 -35.95 12.60
N THR A 282 15.42 -35.29 13.75
CA THR A 282 14.32 -34.88 14.64
C THR A 282 14.66 -33.54 15.27
N VAL A 283 13.69 -32.62 15.28
CA VAL A 283 13.88 -31.26 15.77
C VAL A 283 12.83 -30.94 16.82
N SER A 284 13.28 -30.39 17.94
CA SER A 284 12.42 -29.81 18.97
C SER A 284 12.95 -28.41 19.30
N SER A 285 12.08 -27.43 19.47
CA SER A 285 12.49 -26.08 19.91
C SER A 285 13.23 -26.10 21.25
N SER A 286 12.89 -27.05 22.13
CA SER A 286 13.58 -27.25 23.42
C SER A 286 15.04 -27.67 23.30
N ASP A 287 15.48 -28.15 22.12
CA ASP A 287 16.87 -28.50 21.88
C ASP A 287 17.75 -27.26 21.64
N PHE A 288 17.16 -26.07 21.49
CA PHE A 288 17.84 -24.83 21.15
C PHE A 288 17.61 -23.80 22.24
N ALA A 289 18.69 -23.15 22.68
CA ALA A 289 18.61 -22.02 23.60
C ALA A 289 19.63 -20.97 23.19
N PHE A 290 19.26 -19.70 23.23
CA PHE A 290 20.20 -18.60 23.08
C PHE A 290 20.47 -17.96 24.43
N ASP A 291 21.65 -17.37 24.56
CA ASP A 291 21.95 -16.43 25.63
C ASP A 291 21.22 -15.08 25.42
N ASN A 292 21.49 -14.11 26.29
CA ASN A 292 21.00 -12.73 26.15
C ASN A 292 19.47 -12.59 26.00
N GLY A 293 18.72 -13.55 26.56
CA GLY A 293 17.27 -13.51 26.65
C GLY A 293 16.51 -13.82 25.36
N LEU A 294 17.18 -14.26 24.29
CA LEU A 294 16.51 -14.64 23.05
C LEU A 294 15.85 -16.02 23.22
N THR A 295 14.52 -16.06 23.14
CA THR A 295 13.75 -17.30 23.34
C THR A 295 13.43 -17.97 22.01
N VAL A 296 13.49 -19.31 21.97
CA VAL A 296 13.08 -20.10 20.80
C VAL A 296 11.63 -20.53 20.98
N GLN A 297 10.76 -20.11 20.06
CA GLN A 297 9.33 -20.41 20.07
C GLN A 297 9.02 -21.66 19.25
N ASN A 298 9.67 -21.79 18.09
CA ASN A 298 9.47 -22.92 17.19
C ASN A 298 10.79 -23.32 16.52
N ALA A 299 10.88 -24.57 16.07
CA ALA A 299 12.01 -25.09 15.32
C ALA A 299 11.50 -26.07 14.27
N SER A 300 11.82 -25.82 13.01
CA SER A 300 11.41 -26.67 11.90
C SER A 300 12.57 -26.97 10.96
N LEU A 301 12.53 -28.13 10.33
CA LEU A 301 13.48 -28.47 9.27
C LEU A 301 13.19 -27.59 8.05
N LYS A 302 14.22 -26.93 7.52
CA LYS A 302 14.10 -26.23 6.24
C LYS A 302 13.95 -27.25 5.14
N GLU A 303 12.83 -27.19 4.41
CA GLU A 303 12.59 -28.07 3.27
C GLU A 303 13.72 -27.92 2.25
N GLY A 304 14.17 -29.05 1.70
CA GLY A 304 15.28 -29.07 0.76
C GLY A 304 16.67 -28.87 1.38
N SER A 305 16.83 -28.79 2.71
CA SER A 305 18.17 -28.63 3.33
C SER A 305 18.94 -29.94 3.58
N GLY A 306 18.36 -31.08 3.22
CA GLY A 306 18.91 -32.39 3.59
C GLY A 306 18.93 -32.69 5.08
N GLY A 307 18.08 -31.98 5.83
CA GLY A 307 18.04 -32.04 7.28
C GLY A 307 19.19 -31.33 8.00
N LYS A 308 20.00 -30.55 7.28
CA LYS A 308 21.13 -29.81 7.87
C LYS A 308 20.77 -28.40 8.31
N VAL A 309 19.67 -27.83 7.82
CA VAL A 309 19.26 -26.47 8.19
C VAL A 309 17.96 -26.51 8.97
N ILE A 310 17.99 -25.94 10.17
CA ILE A 310 16.83 -25.77 11.03
C ILE A 310 16.45 -24.29 11.03
N VAL A 311 15.19 -23.98 10.75
CA VAL A 311 14.62 -22.64 10.89
C VAL A 311 14.09 -22.52 12.30
N LEU A 312 14.66 -21.61 13.09
CA LEU A 312 14.16 -21.27 14.41
C LEU A 312 13.30 -20.02 14.30
N THR A 313 12.09 -20.10 14.83
CA THR A 313 11.30 -18.92 15.18
C THR A 313 11.66 -18.52 16.61
N THR A 314 12.12 -17.29 16.80
CA THR A 314 12.54 -16.73 18.08
C THR A 314 11.64 -15.58 18.52
N SER A 315 11.75 -15.15 19.77
CA SER A 315 11.36 -13.77 20.12
C SER A 315 12.17 -12.76 19.30
N THR A 316 11.72 -11.50 19.26
CA THR A 316 12.40 -10.45 18.51
C THR A 316 13.85 -10.29 18.94
N GLN A 317 14.77 -10.39 17.98
CA GLN A 317 16.19 -10.14 18.13
C GLN A 317 16.42 -8.64 18.31
N THR A 318 17.29 -8.29 19.24
CA THR A 318 17.80 -6.94 19.41
C THR A 318 18.97 -6.73 18.46
N ARG A 319 18.89 -5.73 17.59
CA ARG A 319 19.96 -5.39 16.65
C ARG A 319 21.30 -5.21 17.37
N GLY A 320 22.37 -5.76 16.79
CA GLY A 320 23.73 -5.57 17.29
C GLY A 320 24.07 -6.42 18.51
N THR A 321 23.07 -6.98 19.20
CA THR A 321 23.28 -8.00 20.22
C THR A 321 23.79 -9.27 19.55
N VAL A 322 24.85 -9.82 20.11
CA VAL A 322 25.43 -11.10 19.70
C VAL A 322 24.75 -12.18 20.53
N TYR A 323 24.12 -13.15 19.87
CA TYR A 323 23.47 -14.29 20.48
C TYR A 323 24.28 -15.55 20.21
N THR A 324 24.62 -16.30 21.26
CA THR A 324 25.32 -17.57 21.18
C THR A 324 24.31 -18.71 21.30
N LEU A 325 24.31 -19.64 20.34
CA LEU A 325 23.43 -20.80 20.38
C LEU A 325 24.00 -21.90 21.29
N SER A 326 23.17 -22.46 22.15
CA SER A 326 23.35 -23.77 22.77
C SER A 326 22.43 -24.80 22.11
N TYR A 327 22.98 -25.97 21.78
CA TYR A 327 22.24 -27.10 21.23
C TYR A 327 22.30 -28.31 22.17
N LYS A 328 21.13 -28.83 22.55
CA LYS A 328 20.94 -29.93 23.53
C LYS A 328 21.72 -29.73 24.82
N GLY A 329 21.65 -28.51 25.36
CA GLY A 329 22.31 -28.13 26.61
C GLY A 329 23.83 -27.96 26.53
N ARG A 330 24.41 -27.97 25.32
CA ARG A 330 25.84 -27.69 25.10
C ARG A 330 25.99 -26.39 24.31
N ASP A 331 26.88 -25.53 24.79
CA ASP A 331 27.29 -24.34 24.06
C ASP A 331 27.91 -24.75 22.71
N SER A 332 27.42 -24.16 21.62
CA SER A 332 27.96 -24.41 20.28
C SER A 332 29.17 -23.54 19.94
N GLY A 333 29.34 -22.42 20.64
CA GLY A 333 30.31 -21.37 20.31
C GLY A 333 30.00 -20.59 19.03
N VAL A 334 28.87 -20.88 18.36
CA VAL A 334 28.46 -20.20 17.12
C VAL A 334 27.49 -19.07 17.47
N THR A 335 27.75 -17.89 16.91
CA THR A 335 27.02 -16.67 17.23
C THR A 335 26.27 -16.09 16.03
N VAL A 336 25.17 -15.39 16.30
CA VAL A 336 24.44 -14.57 15.32
C VAL A 336 24.25 -13.17 15.87
N THR A 337 24.37 -12.15 15.03
CA THR A 337 24.04 -10.77 15.41
C THR A 337 22.61 -10.45 15.03
N GLY A 338 21.85 -9.85 15.94
CA GLY A 338 20.44 -9.54 15.70
C GLY A 338 20.21 -8.73 14.41
N ALA A 339 19.26 -9.19 13.59
CA ALA A 339 18.96 -8.59 12.28
C ALA A 339 18.33 -7.19 12.37
N LEU A 340 18.51 -6.41 11.30
CA LEU A 340 17.85 -5.12 11.12
C LEU A 340 16.32 -5.30 10.98
N PRO A 341 15.50 -4.41 11.57
CA PRO A 341 14.06 -4.34 11.30
C PRO A 341 13.80 -3.72 9.92
N VAL A 342 14.24 -4.38 8.84
CA VAL A 342 14.21 -3.80 7.47
C VAL A 342 12.80 -3.39 7.08
N ARG A 343 11.78 -4.18 7.44
CA ARG A 343 10.38 -3.88 7.15
C ARG A 343 9.91 -2.61 7.84
N GLU A 344 10.21 -2.44 9.13
CA GLU A 344 9.79 -1.28 9.90
C GLU A 344 10.60 -0.03 9.54
N ILE A 345 11.89 -0.19 9.22
CA ILE A 345 12.72 0.89 8.68
C ILE A 345 12.13 1.37 7.36
N GLN A 346 11.79 0.46 6.44
CA GLN A 346 11.20 0.84 5.16
C GLN A 346 9.83 1.50 5.34
N ALA A 347 8.97 0.97 6.20
CA ALA A 347 7.67 1.59 6.48
C ALA A 347 7.81 3.00 7.06
N ALA A 348 8.83 3.24 7.89
CA ALA A 348 9.14 4.57 8.41
C ALA A 348 9.69 5.49 7.30
N VAL A 349 10.62 5.02 6.47
CA VAL A 349 11.18 5.78 5.34
C VAL A 349 10.08 6.17 4.35
N ASP A 350 9.22 5.22 3.94
CA ASP A 350 8.09 5.48 3.04
C ASP A 350 7.15 6.55 3.60
N ALA A 351 6.89 6.52 4.91
CA ALA A 351 6.04 7.50 5.57
C ALA A 351 6.68 8.89 5.64
N ILE A 352 8.02 8.96 5.80
CA ILE A 352 8.77 10.22 5.76
C ILE A 352 8.79 10.80 4.34
N GLU A 353 9.02 9.95 3.33
CA GLU A 353 9.07 10.37 1.92
C GLU A 353 7.71 10.79 1.36
N ALA A 354 6.62 10.27 1.93
CA ALA A 354 5.27 10.70 1.60
C ALA A 354 4.90 12.08 2.17
N LEU A 355 5.70 12.66 3.07
CA LEU A 355 5.45 13.99 3.61
C LEU A 355 5.69 15.06 2.53
N PRO A 356 4.83 16.09 2.44
CA PRO A 356 5.13 17.28 1.64
C PRO A 356 6.44 17.94 2.10
N SER A 357 7.03 18.74 1.22
CA SER A 357 8.14 19.60 1.62
C SER A 357 7.72 20.57 2.73
N VAL A 358 8.66 20.95 3.59
CA VAL A 358 8.38 21.69 4.84
C VAL A 358 7.63 23.02 4.60
N ASP A 359 7.87 23.66 3.46
CA ASP A 359 7.17 24.87 3.02
C ASP A 359 5.71 24.65 2.61
N GLN A 360 5.35 23.42 2.20
CA GLN A 360 4.00 23.02 1.81
C GLN A 360 3.20 22.38 2.97
N LEU A 361 3.83 22.18 4.13
CA LEU A 361 3.16 21.60 5.29
C LEU A 361 2.11 22.55 5.87
N THR A 362 0.99 21.95 6.26
CA THR A 362 -0.18 22.59 6.90
C THR A 362 -0.69 21.69 8.01
N LEU A 363 -1.58 22.19 8.88
CA LEU A 363 -2.15 21.40 9.98
C LEU A 363 -2.90 20.15 9.54
N SER A 364 -3.42 20.08 8.30
CA SER A 364 -4.05 18.86 7.78
C SER A 364 -3.08 17.69 7.65
N HIS A 365 -1.78 17.96 7.59
CA HIS A 365 -0.73 16.94 7.50
C HIS A 365 -0.28 16.43 8.88
N LYS A 366 -0.81 16.97 9.99
CA LYS A 366 -0.42 16.58 11.36
C LYS A 366 -0.49 15.08 11.56
N GLN A 367 -1.60 14.44 11.13
CA GLN A 367 -1.75 12.99 11.29
C GLN A 367 -0.66 12.22 10.55
N ALA A 368 -0.33 12.59 9.31
CA ALA A 368 0.72 11.94 8.54
C ALA A 368 2.11 12.10 9.19
N VAL A 369 2.41 13.28 9.73
CA VAL A 369 3.66 13.54 10.47
C VAL A 369 3.72 12.70 11.75
N THR A 370 2.63 12.62 12.52
CA THR A 370 2.52 11.74 13.69
C THR A 370 2.70 10.27 13.33
N GLU A 371 2.03 9.78 12.28
CA GLU A 371 2.15 8.39 11.82
C GLU A 371 3.58 8.05 11.35
N ALA A 372 4.25 8.98 10.66
CA ALA A 372 5.65 8.81 10.27
C ALA A 372 6.57 8.68 11.49
N ARG A 373 6.37 9.52 12.52
CA ARG A 373 7.10 9.42 13.81
C ARG A 373 6.81 8.10 14.52
N GLU A 374 5.56 7.68 14.60
CA GLU A 374 5.19 6.41 15.25
C GLU A 374 5.87 5.22 14.58
N LYS A 375 5.99 5.22 13.24
CA LYS A 375 6.72 4.17 12.50
C LYS A 375 8.22 4.20 12.76
N VAL A 376 8.83 5.38 12.86
CA VAL A 376 10.23 5.52 13.28
C VAL A 376 10.43 4.95 14.68
N GLU A 377 9.57 5.29 15.64
CA GLU A 377 9.67 4.77 17.01
C GLU A 377 9.38 3.26 17.08
N ALA A 378 8.47 2.75 16.25
CA ALA A 378 8.23 1.32 16.13
C ALA A 378 9.47 0.58 15.60
N ALA A 379 10.15 1.12 14.59
CA ALA A 379 11.41 0.56 14.09
C ALA A 379 12.54 0.65 15.14
N LYS A 380 12.64 1.76 15.87
CA LYS A 380 13.62 1.96 16.96
C LYS A 380 13.37 1.01 18.13
N SER A 381 12.12 0.75 18.47
CA SER A 381 11.77 -0.25 19.50
C SER A 381 12.24 -1.67 19.14
N LYS A 382 12.50 -1.91 17.86
CA LYS A 382 13.07 -3.14 17.30
C LYS A 382 14.56 -3.02 16.97
N GLY A 383 15.23 -1.99 17.45
CA GLY A 383 16.69 -1.81 17.34
C GLY A 383 17.18 -0.99 16.14
N ALA A 384 16.30 -0.36 15.35
CA ALA A 384 16.75 0.66 14.40
C ALA A 384 17.40 1.85 15.13
N VAL A 385 18.31 2.54 14.45
CA VAL A 385 18.95 3.78 14.92
C VAL A 385 18.76 4.88 13.88
N ASP A 386 19.00 6.13 14.27
CA ASP A 386 18.73 7.31 13.43
C ASP A 386 19.38 7.22 12.03
N THR A 387 20.58 6.65 11.93
CA THR A 387 21.30 6.51 10.65
C THR A 387 20.68 5.51 9.69
N ASP A 388 19.71 4.69 10.12
CA ASP A 388 19.01 3.75 9.24
C ASP A 388 17.85 4.42 8.47
N PHE A 389 17.39 5.59 8.93
CA PHE A 389 16.26 6.27 8.32
C PHE A 389 16.76 7.34 7.36
N ALA A 390 16.53 7.12 6.07
CA ALA A 390 16.70 8.17 5.08
C ALA A 390 15.77 9.35 5.41
N ASN A 391 16.28 10.57 5.21
CA ASN A 391 15.51 11.81 5.38
C ASN A 391 14.89 12.03 6.77
N LEU A 392 15.43 11.43 7.85
CA LEU A 392 14.93 11.64 9.21
C LEU A 392 14.90 13.13 9.62
N ASN A 393 15.82 13.94 9.08
CA ASN A 393 15.81 15.39 9.27
C ASN A 393 14.53 16.05 8.72
N LEU A 394 14.00 15.57 7.59
CA LEU A 394 12.74 16.09 7.03
C LEU A 394 11.60 15.89 8.01
N LEU A 395 11.52 14.72 8.66
CA LEU A 395 10.52 14.46 9.69
C LEU A 395 10.67 15.40 10.89
N GLN A 396 11.91 15.63 11.35
CA GLN A 396 12.16 16.56 12.47
C GLN A 396 11.76 18.00 12.11
N GLU A 397 12.07 18.46 10.90
CA GLU A 397 11.66 19.77 10.39
C GLU A 397 10.14 19.84 10.21
N ALA A 398 9.50 18.75 9.75
CA ALA A 398 8.06 18.66 9.62
C ALA A 398 7.36 18.72 10.98
N GLU A 399 7.87 18.03 12.00
CA GLU A 399 7.35 18.09 13.37
C GLU A 399 7.51 19.47 13.98
N ALA A 400 8.67 20.11 13.80
CA ALA A 400 8.90 21.48 14.24
C ALA A 400 7.93 22.43 13.52
N LYS A 401 7.74 22.28 12.21
CA LYS A 401 6.79 23.07 11.43
C LYS A 401 5.35 22.85 11.86
N ILE A 402 4.92 21.62 12.11
CA ILE A 402 3.59 21.32 12.66
C ILE A 402 3.46 21.92 14.06
N THR A 403 4.47 21.84 14.91
CA THR A 403 4.45 22.45 16.25
C THR A 403 4.38 23.97 16.19
N ASP A 404 5.09 24.60 15.24
CA ASP A 404 5.00 26.04 14.97
C ASP A 404 3.65 26.42 14.38
N LEU A 405 3.10 25.61 13.47
CA LEU A 405 1.75 25.79 12.93
C LEU A 405 0.70 25.60 14.01
N GLU A 406 0.91 24.67 14.94
CA GLU A 406 0.07 24.44 16.11
C GLU A 406 0.25 25.55 17.13
N SER A 407 1.43 26.16 17.28
CA SER A 407 1.67 27.26 18.21
C SER A 407 1.17 28.59 17.64
N SER A 408 1.32 28.78 16.32
CA SER A 408 0.69 29.87 15.55
C SER A 408 -0.81 29.67 15.39
N GLY A 409 -1.27 28.41 15.43
CA GLY A 409 -2.67 27.98 15.45
C GLY A 409 -3.22 27.79 16.87
N SER A 410 -2.38 27.95 17.90
CA SER A 410 -2.71 28.03 19.33
C SER A 410 -2.78 29.48 19.79
N GLN A 411 -2.99 30.39 18.85
CA GLN A 411 -3.77 31.61 19.04
C GLN A 411 -4.51 31.89 17.72
N PRO A 412 -5.76 31.41 17.53
CA PRO A 412 -6.76 32.37 17.11
C PRO A 412 -6.94 33.28 18.32
N GLU A 413 -6.41 34.51 18.25
CA GLU A 413 -7.08 35.60 18.96
C GLU A 413 -8.56 35.48 18.60
N SER A 414 -9.41 35.13 19.55
CA SER A 414 -10.87 35.27 19.46
C SER A 414 -11.52 34.86 18.10
N GLY A 415 -11.90 33.59 17.96
CA GLY A 415 -13.32 33.33 17.73
C GLY A 415 -13.95 33.22 16.34
N GLN A 416 -13.29 32.79 15.24
CA GLN A 416 -14.05 32.45 14.01
C GLN A 416 -13.64 31.12 13.35
N TRP A 417 -14.21 30.03 13.89
CA TRP A 417 -14.34 28.72 13.23
C TRP A 417 -15.44 28.70 12.15
N ILE A 418 -16.22 29.79 12.06
CA ILE A 418 -17.11 30.10 10.96
C ILE A 418 -16.45 31.13 10.05
N GLN A 419 -16.31 30.80 8.76
CA GLN A 419 -15.64 31.63 7.77
C GLN A 419 -16.61 32.56 7.05
N SER A 420 -17.82 32.07 6.74
CA SER A 420 -18.87 32.86 6.12
C SER A 420 -20.24 32.21 6.36
N ALA A 421 -21.31 33.00 6.26
CA ALA A 421 -22.67 32.48 6.22
C ALA A 421 -23.55 33.36 5.34
N PHE A 422 -24.58 32.77 4.73
CA PHE A 422 -25.59 33.51 3.98
C PHE A 422 -26.95 32.83 4.07
N ALA A 423 -28.02 33.64 4.03
CA ALA A 423 -29.41 33.20 3.98
C ALA A 423 -29.99 33.44 2.59
N ASN A 424 -30.93 32.59 2.17
CA ASN A 424 -31.67 32.77 0.92
C ASN A 424 -33.07 33.30 1.26
N ILE A 425 -33.34 34.57 0.93
CA ILE A 425 -34.61 35.26 1.24
C ILE A 425 -35.10 36.01 0.01
N GLY A 426 -36.33 35.75 -0.43
CA GLY A 426 -36.91 36.43 -1.60
C GLY A 426 -36.13 36.17 -2.91
N GLY A 427 -35.40 35.06 -2.99
CA GLY A 427 -34.49 34.76 -4.10
C GLY A 427 -33.15 35.52 -4.05
N GLN A 428 -32.88 36.28 -2.98
CA GLN A 428 -31.62 36.99 -2.76
C GLN A 428 -30.75 36.25 -1.74
N ARG A 429 -29.43 36.34 -1.92
CA ARG A 429 -28.44 35.89 -0.93
C ARG A 429 -28.13 37.05 0.02
N ILE A 430 -28.51 36.89 1.28
CA ILE A 430 -28.23 37.85 2.35
C ILE A 430 -27.02 37.33 3.11
N ALA A 431 -25.89 38.03 3.00
CA ALA A 431 -24.69 37.70 3.77
C ALA A 431 -24.95 37.92 5.27
N ALA A 432 -24.41 37.04 6.10
CA ALA A 432 -24.43 37.22 7.54
C ALA A 432 -23.25 38.06 8.01
N GLU A 433 -23.47 38.80 9.08
CA GLU A 433 -22.40 39.36 9.90
C GLU A 433 -22.02 38.31 10.95
N ILE A 434 -20.73 37.98 11.03
CA ILE A 434 -20.21 37.07 12.06
C ILE A 434 -19.64 37.96 13.16
N GLY A 435 -20.37 38.03 14.28
CA GLY A 435 -20.02 38.85 15.43
C GLY A 435 -19.07 38.15 16.40
N GLU A 436 -18.70 38.89 17.44
CA GLU A 436 -18.03 38.35 18.62
C GLU A 436 -18.96 37.34 19.34
N ASP A 437 -18.40 36.45 20.16
CA ASP A 437 -19.14 35.41 20.91
C ASP A 437 -19.87 34.34 20.07
N ASN A 438 -19.43 34.10 18.83
CA ASN A 438 -19.99 33.08 17.93
C ASN A 438 -21.48 33.34 17.57
N VAL A 439 -21.80 34.60 17.28
CA VAL A 439 -23.13 35.01 16.82
C VAL A 439 -23.10 35.27 15.32
N ILE A 440 -23.96 34.57 14.57
CA ILE A 440 -24.16 34.80 13.13
C ILE A 440 -25.46 35.58 12.96
N SER A 441 -25.36 36.83 12.52
CA SER A 441 -26.50 37.74 12.37
C SER A 441 -26.87 37.94 10.90
N PHE A 442 -28.12 37.67 10.55
CA PHE A 442 -28.70 37.97 9.26
C PHE A 442 -29.60 39.19 9.40
N THR A 443 -29.18 40.33 8.84
CA THR A 443 -29.97 41.56 8.87
C THR A 443 -30.71 41.73 7.56
N LEU A 444 -32.05 41.77 7.61
CA LEU A 444 -32.86 41.92 6.40
C LEU A 444 -32.75 43.36 5.87
N PRO A 445 -32.38 43.55 4.59
CA PRO A 445 -32.42 44.87 4.00
C PRO A 445 -33.87 45.31 3.76
N GLY A 446 -34.15 46.62 3.83
CA GLY A 446 -35.50 47.18 3.63
C GLY A 446 -36.11 46.94 2.24
N SER A 447 -35.37 46.33 1.32
CA SER A 447 -35.86 45.85 0.03
C SER A 447 -36.60 44.51 0.09
N ILE A 448 -36.50 43.77 1.21
CA ILE A 448 -37.20 42.50 1.40
C ILE A 448 -38.65 42.77 1.83
N ALA A 449 -39.60 42.19 1.10
CA ALA A 449 -41.03 42.29 1.39
C ALA A 449 -41.48 41.26 2.43
N ASP A 450 -42.55 41.57 3.17
CA ASP A 450 -43.17 40.63 4.14
C ASP A 450 -43.65 39.31 3.50
N SER A 451 -43.87 39.30 2.19
CA SER A 451 -44.22 38.12 1.39
C SER A 451 -43.03 37.30 0.92
N ASP A 452 -41.80 37.83 1.01
CA ASP A 452 -40.60 37.12 0.59
C ASP A 452 -40.35 35.91 1.48
N ARG A 453 -39.85 34.82 0.87
CA ARG A 453 -39.66 33.54 1.55
C ARG A 453 -38.22 33.35 1.96
N PHE A 454 -38.02 33.02 3.22
CA PHE A 454 -36.78 32.47 3.75
C PHE A 454 -36.79 30.95 3.56
N THR A 455 -35.89 30.45 2.72
CA THR A 455 -35.87 29.03 2.34
C THR A 455 -34.78 28.23 3.05
N GLY A 456 -33.72 28.90 3.52
CA GLY A 456 -32.62 28.26 4.23
C GLY A 456 -31.41 29.16 4.36
N PHE A 457 -30.38 28.65 5.01
CA PHE A 457 -29.08 29.31 5.13
C PHE A 457 -27.95 28.32 4.92
N SER A 458 -26.78 28.86 4.63
CA SER A 458 -25.56 28.08 4.44
C SER A 458 -24.45 28.67 5.29
N ILE A 459 -23.61 27.80 5.84
CA ILE A 459 -22.46 28.18 6.66
C ILE A 459 -21.23 27.49 6.10
N GLN A 460 -20.18 28.27 5.92
CA GLN A 460 -18.84 27.76 5.63
C GLN A 460 -18.00 27.84 6.91
N ALA A 461 -17.38 26.73 7.28
CA ALA A 461 -16.60 26.59 8.50
C ALA A 461 -15.19 26.12 8.19
N SER A 462 -14.31 26.20 9.18
CA SER A 462 -12.97 25.63 9.10
C SER A 462 -13.02 24.09 9.03
N PRO A 463 -11.98 23.43 8.46
CA PRO A 463 -11.97 21.97 8.27
C PRO A 463 -12.06 21.15 9.56
N ASP A 464 -11.78 21.76 10.72
CA ASP A 464 -11.89 21.15 12.04
C ASP A 464 -13.35 20.99 12.51
N VAL A 465 -14.32 21.59 11.82
CA VAL A 465 -15.74 21.48 12.14
C VAL A 465 -16.35 20.26 11.44
N GLN A 466 -16.96 19.37 12.24
CA GLN A 466 -17.57 18.12 11.76
C GLN A 466 -19.07 18.25 11.53
N SER A 467 -19.81 18.81 12.49
CA SER A 467 -21.27 18.91 12.44
C SER A 467 -21.80 20.12 13.20
N ILE A 468 -22.99 20.57 12.84
CA ILE A 468 -23.78 21.56 13.57
C ILE A 468 -25.10 20.94 14.02
N SER A 469 -25.48 21.21 15.26
CA SER A 469 -26.77 20.83 15.83
C SER A 469 -27.57 22.10 16.12
N VAL A 470 -28.64 22.32 15.36
CA VAL A 470 -29.50 23.51 15.48
C VAL A 470 -30.75 23.16 16.26
N THR A 471 -31.12 23.99 17.25
CA THR A 471 -32.32 23.78 18.06
C THR A 471 -33.33 24.91 17.86
N ALA A 472 -34.48 24.62 17.27
CA ALA A 472 -35.57 25.57 17.10
C ALA A 472 -36.92 24.95 17.47
N MET A 473 -37.81 25.73 18.07
CA MET A 473 -39.17 25.30 18.45
C MET A 473 -39.22 23.97 19.23
N GLY A 474 -38.18 23.68 20.03
CA GLY A 474 -38.07 22.45 20.83
C GLY A 474 -37.56 21.21 20.07
N MET A 475 -37.16 21.34 18.80
CA MET A 475 -36.55 20.28 18.01
C MET A 475 -35.07 20.56 17.78
N THR A 476 -34.21 19.56 17.97
CA THR A 476 -32.78 19.63 17.67
C THR A 476 -32.48 18.78 16.44
N LYS A 477 -31.84 19.37 15.43
CA LYS A 477 -31.43 18.67 14.21
C LYS A 477 -29.92 18.78 14.03
N SER A 478 -29.24 17.63 13.93
CA SER A 478 -27.81 17.55 13.64
C SER A 478 -27.55 17.36 12.14
N ILE A 479 -26.59 18.11 11.61
CA ILE A 479 -26.25 18.19 10.18
C ILE A 479 -24.73 18.19 10.06
N ALA A 480 -24.19 17.26 9.26
CA ALA A 480 -22.77 17.21 8.98
C ALA A 480 -22.38 18.31 7.99
N PHE A 481 -21.16 18.83 8.12
CA PHE A 481 -20.55 19.64 7.06
C PHE A 481 -20.03 18.72 5.96
N ASP A 482 -20.26 19.10 4.71
CA ASP A 482 -19.69 18.47 3.53
C ASP A 482 -18.67 19.43 2.93
N GLN A 483 -17.41 19.00 2.85
CA GLN A 483 -16.28 19.83 2.39
C GLN A 483 -16.22 21.22 3.05
N GLY A 484 -16.48 21.30 4.36
CA GLY A 484 -16.44 22.56 5.12
C GLY A 484 -17.66 23.46 4.91
N THR A 485 -18.69 23.01 4.20
CA THR A 485 -19.94 23.74 4.00
C THR A 485 -21.12 22.96 4.53
N VAL A 486 -22.11 23.64 5.09
CA VAL A 486 -23.40 23.06 5.42
C VAL A 486 -24.52 23.89 4.79
N HIS A 487 -25.50 23.20 4.23
CA HIS A 487 -26.73 23.77 3.72
C HIS A 487 -27.88 23.32 4.60
N ILE A 488 -28.67 24.28 5.09
CA ILE A 488 -29.75 24.00 6.03
C ILE A 488 -31.03 24.64 5.52
N ASP A 489 -31.98 23.81 5.13
CA ASP A 489 -33.30 24.24 4.69
C ASP A 489 -34.18 24.58 5.90
N VAL A 490 -35.06 25.56 5.74
CA VAL A 490 -35.99 25.97 6.81
C VAL A 490 -36.87 24.81 7.26
N SER A 491 -37.31 23.96 6.32
CA SER A 491 -38.10 22.76 6.61
C SER A 491 -37.40 21.79 7.56
N GLN A 492 -36.06 21.74 7.56
CA GLN A 492 -35.27 20.88 8.44
C GLN A 492 -35.23 21.38 9.89
N ILE A 493 -35.54 22.65 10.13
CA ILE A 493 -35.46 23.30 11.45
C ILE A 493 -36.85 23.67 12.00
N LEU A 494 -37.72 24.23 11.15
CA LEU A 494 -39.03 24.76 11.55
C LEU A 494 -40.21 23.79 11.27
N GLY A 495 -39.97 22.68 10.57
CA GLY A 495 -40.94 21.59 10.36
C GLY A 495 -42.34 22.09 10.00
N GLY A 496 -43.30 21.95 10.94
CA GLY A 496 -44.71 22.29 10.74
C GLY A 496 -45.04 23.76 10.42
N ALA A 497 -44.09 24.68 10.54
CA ALA A 497 -44.23 26.06 10.07
C ALA A 497 -43.99 26.21 8.55
N ASP A 498 -43.35 25.22 7.92
CA ASP A 498 -43.13 25.12 6.47
C ASP A 498 -43.55 23.72 5.97
N PRO A 499 -44.87 23.41 5.97
CA PRO A 499 -45.37 22.09 5.59
C PRO A 499 -45.18 21.77 4.09
N GLN A 500 -44.89 22.78 3.26
CA GLN A 500 -44.71 22.64 1.81
C GLN A 500 -43.22 22.57 1.41
N GLY A 501 -42.30 22.89 2.32
CA GLY A 501 -40.85 22.83 2.08
C GLY A 501 -40.34 23.94 1.18
N ASP A 502 -41.09 25.02 1.02
CA ASP A 502 -40.79 26.15 0.14
C ASP A 502 -40.46 27.44 0.93
N GLY A 503 -40.19 27.29 2.23
CA GLY A 503 -39.72 28.35 3.13
C GLY A 503 -40.84 29.06 3.89
N VAL A 504 -40.47 29.88 4.87
CA VAL A 504 -41.43 30.72 5.64
C VAL A 504 -41.41 32.16 5.13
N SER A 505 -42.55 32.85 5.12
CA SER A 505 -42.56 34.28 4.77
C SER A 505 -41.87 35.11 5.85
N VAL A 506 -41.31 36.26 5.48
CA VAL A 506 -40.71 37.22 6.43
C VAL A 506 -41.71 37.70 7.48
N SER A 507 -42.97 37.89 7.10
CA SER A 507 -44.07 38.16 8.04
C SER A 507 -44.26 37.06 9.08
N THR A 508 -44.22 35.79 8.67
CA THR A 508 -44.28 34.65 9.59
C THR A 508 -43.04 34.58 10.48
N LEU A 509 -41.85 34.83 9.93
CA LEU A 509 -40.60 34.86 10.69
C LEU A 509 -40.63 35.95 11.77
N ARG A 510 -41.13 37.15 11.43
CA ARG A 510 -41.34 38.27 12.37
C ARG A 510 -42.36 37.93 13.46
N SER A 511 -43.43 37.23 13.09
CA SER A 511 -44.44 36.74 14.05
C SER A 511 -43.87 35.71 15.00
N LEU A 512 -43.04 34.78 14.52
CA LEU A 512 -42.37 33.77 15.34
C LEU A 512 -41.36 34.40 16.31
N ALA A 513 -40.72 35.49 15.89
CA ALA A 513 -39.81 36.26 16.71
C ALA A 513 -40.51 37.21 17.71
N GLY A 514 -41.84 37.28 17.73
CA GLY A 514 -42.58 38.20 18.60
C GLY A 514 -42.32 39.68 18.31
N GLY A 515 -41.92 40.03 17.08
CA GLY A 515 -41.59 41.39 16.66
C GLY A 515 -40.16 41.85 16.98
N THR A 516 -39.29 40.95 17.47
CA THR A 516 -37.86 41.21 17.70
C THR A 516 -36.98 40.30 16.82
N ALA A 517 -35.69 40.18 17.13
CA ALA A 517 -34.79 39.27 16.45
C ALA A 517 -35.07 37.80 16.81
N LEU A 518 -35.12 36.92 15.82
CA LEU A 518 -35.23 35.48 16.05
C LEU A 518 -33.85 34.91 16.38
N SER A 519 -33.67 34.42 17.61
CA SER A 519 -32.43 33.79 18.07
C SER A 519 -32.59 32.27 18.12
N ILE A 520 -31.72 31.55 17.41
CA ILE A 520 -31.72 30.09 17.33
C ILE A 520 -30.39 29.57 17.88
N PRO A 521 -30.40 28.86 19.02
CA PRO A 521 -29.19 28.26 19.56
C PRO A 521 -28.72 27.08 18.69
N ALA A 522 -27.41 26.98 18.51
CA ALA A 522 -26.76 25.90 17.82
C ALA A 522 -25.47 25.47 18.53
N THR A 523 -25.04 24.23 18.30
CA THR A 523 -23.79 23.69 18.82
C THR A 523 -23.01 23.07 17.69
N VAL A 524 -21.72 23.36 17.62
CA VAL A 524 -20.82 22.79 16.62
C VAL A 524 -19.88 21.79 17.27
N THR A 525 -19.70 20.66 16.62
CA THR A 525 -18.81 19.58 17.05
C THR A 525 -17.56 19.62 16.18
N LEU A 526 -16.40 19.61 16.84
CA LEU A 526 -15.09 19.59 16.20
C LEU A 526 -14.64 18.15 15.94
N GLN A 527 -13.77 17.94 14.95
CA GLN A 527 -13.16 16.65 14.66
C GLN A 527 -12.38 16.08 15.86
N SER A 528 -11.88 16.93 16.75
CA SER A 528 -11.22 16.55 18.01
C SER A 528 -12.18 16.06 19.11
N GLY A 529 -13.49 16.05 18.86
CA GLY A 529 -14.53 15.65 19.82
C GLY A 529 -15.01 16.76 20.76
N GLY A 530 -14.46 17.97 20.69
CA GLY A 530 -14.93 19.13 21.44
C GLY A 530 -16.19 19.76 20.84
N THR A 531 -16.97 20.49 21.66
CA THR A 531 -18.14 21.26 21.20
C THR A 531 -18.00 22.75 21.45
N LYS A 532 -18.60 23.58 20.59
CA LYS A 532 -18.65 25.04 20.68
C LYS A 532 -20.09 25.53 20.53
N GLN A 533 -20.46 26.56 21.29
CA GLN A 533 -21.79 27.18 21.19
C GLN A 533 -21.83 28.20 20.06
N LEU A 534 -22.99 28.31 19.42
CA LEU A 534 -23.30 29.22 18.32
C LEU A 534 -24.69 29.78 18.53
N THR A 535 -24.89 31.03 18.13
CA THR A 535 -26.24 31.60 18.05
C THR A 535 -26.49 32.15 16.66
N LEU A 536 -27.58 31.72 16.03
CA LEU A 536 -28.04 32.29 14.76
C LEU A 536 -29.10 33.34 15.08
N VAL A 537 -28.88 34.58 14.65
CA VAL A 537 -29.79 35.70 14.88
C VAL A 537 -30.31 36.18 13.54
N PHE A 538 -31.63 36.16 13.36
CA PHE A 538 -32.29 36.79 12.21
C PHE A 538 -32.94 38.08 12.68
N ASN A 539 -32.50 39.21 12.12
CA ASN A 539 -33.03 40.54 12.40
C ASN A 539 -34.01 40.93 11.27
N PRO A 540 -35.33 40.71 11.44
CA PRO A 540 -36.32 40.89 10.40
C PRO A 540 -36.71 42.34 10.12
#